data_AF-A0A5T2WQV5-F1
#
_entry.id   AF-A0A5T2WQV5-F1
#
_cell.length_a   1.000
_cell.length_b   1.000
_cell.length_c   1.000
_cell.angle_alpha   90.00
_cell.angle_beta   90.00
_cell.angle_gamma   90.00
#
_symmetry.space_group_name_H-M   'P 1'
#
loop_
_entity.id
_entity.type
_entity.pdbx_description
1 polymer ?
#
loop_
_entity_poly.entity_id
_entity_poly.type
_entity_poly.pdbx_seq_one_letter_code
_entity_poly.pdbx_strand_id
1 'polypeptide(L)'
;MADIAIVWRNGRGSLALNGPDLLTDNSIETAVIISLFTDRRAQPSDPIPDGTTDRRGWWADSFRKRPIGSRLWLLGREKTL
;
A
#
# COMPACT_ATOMS: atom_id res chain seq x y z
N MET A 1 -14.99 12.20 -2.93
CA MET A 1 -15.39 10.93 -3.58
C MET A 1 -15.09 9.87 -2.56
N ALA A 2 -16.14 9.23 -2.03
CA ALA A 2 -16.03 8.28 -0.92
C ALA A 2 -15.70 6.89 -1.47
N ASP A 3 -14.77 6.21 -0.82
CA ASP A 3 -14.46 4.81 -1.06
C ASP A 3 -15.18 3.91 -0.05
N ILE A 4 -15.14 2.59 -0.29
CA ILE A 4 -15.74 1.61 0.63
C ILE A 4 -14.88 1.56 1.90
N ALA A 5 -15.52 1.74 3.05
CA ALA A 5 -14.86 1.67 4.34
C ALA A 5 -14.43 0.23 4.65
N ILE A 6 -13.20 0.08 5.13
CA ILE A 6 -12.72 -1.17 5.73
C ILE A 6 -12.67 -0.97 7.24
N VAL A 7 -13.46 -1.73 7.98
CA VAL A 7 -13.45 -1.70 9.44
C VAL A 7 -12.35 -2.63 9.94
N TRP A 8 -11.33 -2.07 10.58
CA TRP A 8 -10.20 -2.83 11.11
C TRP A 8 -10.41 -3.24 12.57
N ARG A 9 -10.24 -4.53 12.87
CA ARG A 9 -10.19 -5.06 14.24
C ARG A 9 -9.12 -6.14 14.35
N ASN A 10 -8.16 -5.97 15.25
CA ASN A 10 -7.07 -6.94 15.50
C ASN A 10 -6.35 -7.37 14.20
N GLY A 11 -6.04 -6.42 13.32
CA GLY A 11 -5.37 -6.68 12.03
C GLY A 11 -6.26 -7.30 10.95
N ARG A 12 -7.56 -7.49 11.21
CA ARG A 12 -8.52 -8.00 10.23
C ARG A 12 -9.38 -6.86 9.70
N GLY A 13 -9.39 -6.69 8.38
CA GLY A 13 -10.27 -5.76 7.69
C GLY A 13 -11.58 -6.45 7.30
N SER A 14 -12.71 -5.81 7.56
CA SER A 14 -14.04 -6.29 7.16
C SER A 14 -14.83 -5.20 6.47
N LEU A 15 -15.61 -5.57 5.45
CA LEU A 15 -16.61 -4.68 4.87
C LEU A 15 -17.80 -4.60 5.82
N ALA A 16 -18.33 -3.40 6.02
CA ALA A 16 -19.50 -3.14 6.85
C ALA A 16 -20.65 -2.60 5.99
N LEU A 17 -21.88 -2.79 6.48
CA LEU A 17 -23.08 -2.25 5.85
C LEU A 17 -23.51 -0.96 6.55
N ASN A 18 -24.08 -0.04 5.78
CA ASN A 18 -24.84 1.11 6.22
C ASN A 18 -26.28 0.97 5.70
N GLY A 19 -27.11 0.21 6.43
CA GLY A 19 -28.43 -0.19 5.94
C GLY A 19 -28.32 -1.15 4.75
N PRO A 20 -28.98 -0.88 3.61
CA PRO A 20 -28.88 -1.71 2.40
C PRO A 20 -27.58 -1.48 1.59
N ASP A 21 -26.79 -0.45 1.92
CA ASP A 21 -25.56 -0.09 1.22
C ASP A 21 -24.29 -0.54 1.96
N LEU A 22 -23.14 -0.50 1.28
CA LEU A 22 -21.83 -0.60 1.95
C LEU A 22 -21.52 0.69 2.71
N LEU A 23 -20.89 0.55 3.87
CA LEU A 23 -20.32 1.67 4.60
C LEU A 23 -19.23 2.30 3.72
N THR A 24 -19.26 3.63 3.60
CA THR A 24 -18.26 4.40 2.87
C THR A 24 -17.49 5.31 3.81
N ASP A 25 -16.27 5.66 3.42
CA ASP A 25 -15.41 6.58 4.14
C ASP A 25 -14.76 7.56 3.12
N ASN A 26 -14.29 8.70 3.60
CA ASN A 26 -13.45 9.63 2.85
C ASN A 26 -12.10 9.88 3.55
N SER A 27 -11.78 9.13 4.60
CA SER A 27 -10.51 9.20 5.29
C SER A 27 -9.36 8.67 4.42
N ILE A 28 -8.14 8.91 4.88
CA ILE A 28 -6.94 8.36 4.24
C ILE A 28 -6.52 7.01 4.81
N GLU A 29 -7.27 6.44 5.76
CA GLU A 29 -6.87 5.24 6.51
C GLU A 29 -6.58 4.05 5.58
N THR A 30 -7.54 3.69 4.72
CA THR A 30 -7.38 2.62 3.73
C THR A 30 -6.18 2.88 2.81
N ALA A 31 -6.02 4.13 2.34
CA ALA A 31 -4.90 4.50 1.47
C ALA A 31 -3.54 4.39 2.17
N VAL A 32 -3.45 4.76 3.45
CA VAL A 32 -2.24 4.62 4.28
C VAL A 32 -1.91 3.15 4.49
N ILE A 33 -2.89 2.32 4.85
CA ILE A 33 -2.69 0.88 5.05
C ILE A 33 -2.20 0.22 3.77
N ILE A 34 -2.86 0.50 2.64
CA ILE A 34 -2.42 0.02 1.33
C ILE A 34 -0.97 0.45 1.04
N SER A 35 -0.60 1.70 1.38
CA SER A 35 0.75 2.20 1.14
C SER A 35 1.81 1.51 2.02
N LEU A 36 1.49 1.22 3.28
CA LEU A 36 2.40 0.58 4.23
C LEU A 36 2.61 -0.92 3.93
N PHE A 37 1.58 -1.60 3.45
CA PHE A 37 1.58 -3.05 3.27
C PHE A 37 1.67 -3.51 1.81
N THR A 38 1.90 -2.58 0.88
CA THR A 38 2.15 -2.89 -0.53
C THR A 38 3.46 -2.26 -0.98
N ASP A 39 4.34 -3.05 -1.57
CA ASP A 39 5.60 -2.55 -2.12
C ASP A 39 5.33 -1.81 -3.44
N ARG A 40 5.72 -0.53 -3.49
CA ARG A 40 5.89 0.18 -4.75
C ARG A 40 7.21 -0.24 -5.38
N ARG A 41 7.18 -0.50 -6.69
CA ARG A 41 8.37 -0.85 -7.46
C ARG A 41 9.43 0.26 -7.37
N ALA A 42 10.69 -0.15 -7.18
CA ALA A 42 11.83 0.75 -7.19
C ALA A 42 12.04 1.40 -8.58
N GLN A 43 12.43 2.67 -8.59
CA GLN A 43 12.87 3.38 -9.78
C GLN A 43 14.23 2.83 -10.26
N PRO A 44 14.59 3.02 -11.55
CA PRO A 44 15.89 2.58 -12.05
C PRO A 44 17.10 3.16 -11.30
N SER A 45 16.94 4.33 -10.66
CA SER A 45 17.99 5.01 -9.89
C SER A 45 18.00 4.65 -8.41
N ASP A 46 17.03 3.90 -7.91
CA ASP A 46 16.96 3.54 -6.49
C ASP A 46 17.97 2.41 -6.18
N PRO A 47 18.74 2.52 -5.08
CA PRO A 47 19.62 1.43 -4.65
C PRO A 47 18.79 0.26 -4.11
N ILE A 48 19.09 -0.96 -4.55
CA ILE A 48 18.42 -2.17 -4.06
C ILE A 48 19.20 -2.72 -2.85
N PRO A 49 18.59 -2.81 -1.65
CA PRO A 49 19.36 -3.04 -0.41
C PRO A 49 20.01 -4.42 -0.26
N ASP A 50 19.51 -5.43 -0.97
CA ASP A 50 20.05 -6.78 -0.94
C ASP A 50 21.10 -7.03 -2.04
N GLY A 51 21.44 -6.01 -2.83
CA GLY A 51 22.39 -6.10 -3.93
C GLY A 51 21.89 -6.88 -5.15
N THR A 52 20.62 -7.31 -5.14
CA THR A 52 20.00 -7.98 -6.28
C THR A 52 19.51 -6.97 -7.32
N THR A 53 18.93 -7.48 -8.41
CA THR A 53 18.25 -6.69 -9.43
C THR A 53 16.72 -6.69 -9.26
N ASP A 54 16.20 -7.28 -8.17
CA ASP A 54 14.78 -7.31 -7.89
C ASP A 54 14.29 -5.96 -7.38
N ARG A 55 13.46 -5.30 -8.21
CA ARG A 55 12.86 -3.99 -7.90
C ARG A 55 11.54 -4.11 -7.14
N ARG A 56 11.14 -5.33 -6.77
CA ARG A 56 9.85 -5.68 -6.17
C ARG A 56 8.68 -5.04 -6.93
N GLY A 57 7.57 -4.85 -6.23
CA GLY A 57 6.38 -4.16 -6.71
C GLY A 57 5.12 -5.01 -6.56
N TRP A 58 3.99 -4.34 -6.75
CA TRP A 58 2.68 -4.97 -6.77
C TRP A 58 2.25 -5.27 -8.20
N TRP A 59 1.83 -6.51 -8.47
CA TRP A 59 1.49 -6.97 -9.82
C TRP A 59 0.39 -6.12 -10.48
N ALA A 60 -0.59 -5.66 -9.69
CA ALA A 60 -1.71 -4.87 -10.19
C ALA A 60 -1.33 -3.43 -10.55
N ASP A 61 -0.11 -2.96 -10.24
CA ASP A 61 0.39 -1.69 -10.77
C ASP A 61 0.76 -1.77 -12.26
N SER A 62 0.92 -2.96 -12.83
CA SER A 62 1.28 -3.15 -14.26
C SER A 62 0.28 -2.51 -15.22
N PHE A 63 -0.97 -2.36 -14.78
CA PHE A 63 -2.07 -1.80 -15.59
C PHE A 63 -2.58 -0.46 -15.06
N ARG A 64 -1.88 0.16 -14.09
CA ARG A 64 -2.29 1.44 -13.49
C ARG A 64 -1.38 2.57 -13.93
N LYS A 65 -2.00 3.71 -14.29
CA LYS A 65 -1.27 4.97 -14.57
C LYS A 65 -0.57 5.53 -13.33
N ARG A 66 -1.10 5.25 -12.13
CA ARG A 66 -0.56 5.72 -10.85
C ARG A 66 -0.35 4.51 -9.95
N PRO A 67 0.89 4.01 -9.83
CA PRO A 67 1.23 2.90 -8.94
C PRO A 67 0.91 3.22 -7.48
N ILE A 68 0.47 2.22 -6.71
CA ILE A 68 0.22 2.35 -5.26
C ILE A 68 1.41 1.83 -4.45
N GLY A 69 1.23 1.62 -3.14
CA GLY A 69 2.28 1.15 -2.26
C GLY A 69 3.31 2.22 -1.88
N SER A 70 4.35 1.80 -1.16
CA SER A 70 5.47 2.65 -0.75
C SER A 70 6.83 2.03 -1.09
N ARG A 71 7.87 2.86 -1.10
CA ARG A 71 9.26 2.44 -1.27
C ARG A 71 9.99 2.31 0.08
N LEU A 72 9.27 2.21 1.20
CA LEU A 72 9.86 2.12 2.54
C LEU A 72 10.74 0.88 2.71
N TRP A 73 10.48 -0.19 1.95
CA TRP A 73 11.32 -1.39 1.93
C TRP A 73 12.76 -1.12 1.43
N LEU A 74 13.00 -0.03 0.68
CA LEU A 74 14.34 0.40 0.29
C LEU A 74 15.20 0.88 1.47
N LEU A 75 14.56 1.23 2.59
CA LEU A 75 15.25 1.60 3.84
C LEU A 75 15.72 0.36 4.62
N GLY A 76 15.41 -0.85 4.15
CA GLY A 76 15.86 -2.07 4.80
C GLY A 76 17.39 -2.14 4.84
N ARG A 77 17.97 -2.24 6.04
CA ARG A 77 19.42 -2.19 6.32
C ARG A 77 20.07 -0.80 6.28
N GLU A 78 19.29 0.28 6.09
CA GLU A 78 19.81 1.62 6.33
C GLU A 78 20.12 1.79 7.83
N LYS A 79 21.27 2.39 8.16
CA LYS A 79 21.61 2.63 9.57
C LYS A 79 20.61 3.60 10.15
N THR A 80 19.97 3.21 11.25
CA THR A 80 19.28 4.17 12.10
C THR A 80 20.33 5.14 12.64
N LEU A 81 20.16 6.43 12.36
CA LEU A 81 21.03 7.50 12.87
C LEU A 81 21.01 7.55 14.40
#